data_AF-A0A5K1C1J6-F1
#
_entry.id   AF-A0A5K1C1J6-F1
#
_cell.length_a   1.000
_cell.length_b   1.000
_cell.length_c   1.000
_cell.angle_alpha   90.00
_cell.angle_beta   90.00
_cell.angle_gamma   90.00
#
_symmetry.space_group_name_H-M   'P 1'
#
loop_
_entity.id
_entity.type
_entity.pdbx_description
1 polymer ?
#
loop_
_entity_poly.entity_id
_entity_poly.type
_entity_poly.pdbx_seq_one_letter_code
_entity_poly.pdbx_strand_id
1 'polypeptide(L)'
;SMRRSPGALVWICLLGLGMLFRGTHAQNSPQDFLAAHNKARAQVGVGHMVWDANVAAYAQKYAKQRIGDCRLVHSHGPYGENLFLSSGHQNTAKDAVNWWVAEKRYYNHATNTCACGK
;
A
#
# COMPACT_ATOMS: atom_id res chain seq x y z
N SER A 1 43.74 -44.99 24.48
CA SER A 1 42.29 -45.15 24.77
C SER A 1 41.66 -43.77 24.86
N MET A 2 41.03 -43.28 23.79
CA MET A 2 40.30 -42.01 23.77
C MET A 2 38.80 -42.30 23.79
N ARG A 3 38.13 -41.97 24.89
CA ARG A 3 36.67 -42.00 24.96
C ARG A 3 36.14 -40.72 24.30
N ARG A 4 35.46 -40.84 23.17
CA ARG A 4 34.66 -39.76 22.57
C ARG A 4 33.29 -39.76 23.26
N SER A 5 32.98 -38.67 23.97
CA SER A 5 31.64 -38.43 24.53
C SER A 5 30.63 -38.09 23.41
N PRO A 6 29.41 -38.64 23.40
CA PRO A 6 28.43 -38.39 22.31
C PRO A 6 27.69 -37.05 22.40
N GLY A 7 28.00 -36.21 23.39
CA GLY A 7 27.13 -35.11 23.82
C GLY A 7 27.23 -33.78 23.06
N ALA A 8 28.15 -33.63 22.08
CA ALA A 8 28.41 -32.33 21.47
C ALA A 8 27.59 -32.03 20.20
N LEU A 9 26.81 -32.99 19.68
CA LEU A 9 26.13 -32.86 18.39
C LEU A 9 24.63 -32.54 18.47
N VAL A 10 24.01 -32.62 19.65
CA VAL A 10 22.54 -32.45 19.79
C VAL A 10 22.12 -30.99 19.99
N TRP A 11 23.03 -30.09 20.40
CA TRP A 11 22.68 -28.70 20.71
C TRP A 11 22.77 -27.72 19.53
N ILE A 12 23.21 -28.15 18.34
CA ILE A 12 23.32 -27.28 17.17
C ILE A 12 21.99 -27.20 16.38
N CYS A 13 21.04 -28.12 16.61
CA CYS A 13 19.83 -28.21 15.77
C CYS A 13 18.62 -27.36 16.22
N LEU A 14 18.64 -26.71 17.40
CA LEU A 14 17.45 -26.01 17.91
C LEU A 14 17.45 -24.48 17.76
N LEU A 15 18.54 -23.86 17.26
CA LEU A 15 18.56 -22.42 16.93
C LEU A 15 18.42 -22.12 15.44
N GLY A 16 18.42 -23.14 14.58
CA GLY A 16 18.32 -22.99 13.11
C GLY A 16 16.90 -22.94 12.57
N LEU A 17 15.88 -23.35 13.34
CA LEU A 17 14.50 -23.51 12.83
C LEU A 17 13.60 -22.28 13.05
N GLY A 18 14.10 -21.21 13.67
CA GLY A 18 13.33 -19.98 13.91
C GLY A 18 13.33 -18.97 12.75
N MET A 19 14.20 -19.12 11.75
CA MET A 19 14.42 -18.13 10.69
C MET A 19 13.73 -18.43 9.36
N LEU A 20 12.68 -19.26 9.34
CA LEU A 20 11.91 -19.55 8.11
C LEU A 20 10.49 -18.96 8.10
N PHE A 21 10.08 -18.24 9.14
CA PHE A 21 8.92 -17.34 9.02
C PHE A 21 9.40 -16.01 8.43
N ARG A 22 9.63 -15.99 7.11
CA ARG A 22 9.44 -14.75 6.36
C ARG A 22 7.94 -14.45 6.43
N GLY A 23 7.51 -13.82 7.52
CA GLY A 23 6.20 -13.20 7.57
C GLY A 23 6.07 -12.37 6.30
N THR A 24 5.05 -12.65 5.50
CA THR A 24 4.71 -11.79 4.37
C THR A 24 4.29 -10.47 4.99
N HIS A 25 5.24 -9.57 5.22
CA HIS A 25 4.93 -8.18 5.50
C HIS A 25 4.20 -7.70 4.25
N ALA A 26 2.88 -7.52 4.36
CA ALA A 26 2.19 -6.66 3.43
C ALA A 26 2.98 -5.35 3.45
N GLN A 27 3.56 -4.96 2.32
CA GLN A 27 4.43 -3.78 2.23
C GLN A 27 3.72 -2.50 2.70
N ASN A 28 2.38 -2.54 2.76
CA ASN A 28 1.53 -1.42 3.14
C ASN A 28 0.40 -1.89 4.07
N SER A 29 0.11 -1.06 5.08
CA SER A 29 -1.05 -1.18 5.96
C SER A 29 -2.18 -0.22 5.53
N PRO A 30 -3.43 -0.45 5.97
CA PRO A 30 -4.51 0.53 5.86
C PRO A 30 -4.13 1.95 6.33
N GLN A 31 -3.36 2.02 7.43
CA GLN A 31 -2.94 3.27 8.04
C GLN A 31 -1.99 4.08 7.14
N ASP A 32 -1.18 3.42 6.30
CA ASP A 32 -0.26 4.13 5.39
C ASP A 32 -1.02 4.94 4.33
N PHE A 33 -2.10 4.36 3.78
CA PHE A 33 -3.01 5.09 2.90
C PHE A 33 -3.74 6.21 3.65
N LEU A 34 -4.34 5.89 4.79
CA LEU A 34 -5.20 6.82 5.51
C LEU A 34 -4.43 8.03 6.06
N ALA A 35 -3.23 7.80 6.62
CA ALA A 35 -2.38 8.85 7.16
C ALA A 35 -1.91 9.83 6.08
N ALA A 36 -1.50 9.32 4.91
CA ALA A 36 -1.09 10.15 3.79
C ALA A 36 -2.24 11.04 3.29
N HIS A 37 -3.45 10.47 3.13
CA HIS A 37 -4.62 11.25 2.73
C HIS A 37 -5.03 12.28 3.78
N ASN A 38 -5.11 11.89 5.05
CA ASN A 38 -5.52 12.79 6.13
C ASN A 38 -4.53 13.94 6.31
N LYS A 39 -3.22 13.69 6.12
CA LYS A 39 -2.22 14.75 6.05
C LYS A 39 -2.52 15.76 4.93
N ALA A 40 -2.83 15.28 3.72
CA ALA A 40 -3.16 16.17 2.59
C ALA A 40 -4.48 16.94 2.81
N ARG A 41 -5.51 16.30 3.36
CA ARG A 41 -6.81 16.94 3.66
C ARG A 41 -6.66 18.04 4.71
N ALA A 42 -5.89 17.79 5.77
CA ALA A 42 -5.63 18.77 6.81
C ALA A 42 -4.90 20.02 6.28
N GLN A 43 -4.01 19.89 5.28
CA GLN A 43 -3.30 21.02 4.65
C GLN A 43 -4.24 22.03 3.98
N VAL A 44 -5.46 21.62 3.64
CA VAL A 44 -6.47 22.47 3.00
C VAL A 44 -7.74 22.63 3.85
N GLY A 45 -7.67 22.30 5.15
CA GLY A 45 -8.78 22.49 6.09
C GLY A 45 -9.95 21.53 5.90
N VAL A 46 -9.76 20.40 5.20
CA VAL A 46 -10.79 19.39 4.98
C VAL A 46 -10.71 18.31 6.07
N GLY A 47 -11.87 17.93 6.63
CA GLY A 47 -11.96 16.95 7.73
C GLY A 47 -11.39 15.56 7.39
N HIS A 48 -11.00 14.79 8.41
CA HIS A 48 -10.34 13.50 8.22
C HIS A 48 -11.28 12.40 7.68
N MET A 49 -10.71 11.46 6.95
CA MET A 49 -11.35 10.21 6.56
C MET A 49 -11.05 9.11 7.58
N VAL A 50 -11.93 8.11 7.61
CA VAL A 50 -11.76 6.86 8.36
C VAL A 50 -11.69 5.70 7.38
N TRP A 51 -11.07 4.60 7.81
CA TRP A 51 -10.96 3.40 6.98
C TRP A 51 -12.27 2.62 6.95
N ASP A 52 -12.70 2.20 5.76
CA ASP A 52 -13.84 1.31 5.56
C ASP A 52 -13.35 -0.04 4.98
N ALA A 53 -13.62 -1.13 5.70
CA ALA A 53 -13.17 -2.47 5.31
C ALA A 53 -13.87 -3.00 4.03
N ASN A 54 -15.11 -2.59 3.77
CA ASN A 54 -15.84 -2.98 2.57
C ASN A 54 -15.26 -2.28 1.33
N VAL A 55 -14.97 -0.97 1.43
CA VAL A 55 -14.31 -0.21 0.34
C VAL A 55 -12.92 -0.78 0.06
N ALA A 56 -12.17 -1.13 1.09
CA ALA A 56 -10.86 -1.77 0.95
C ALA A 56 -10.94 -3.13 0.24
N ALA A 57 -11.90 -3.97 0.62
CA ALA A 57 -12.12 -5.27 -0.01
C ALA A 57 -12.55 -5.11 -1.49
N TYR A 58 -13.40 -4.11 -1.78
CA TYR A 58 -13.79 -3.76 -3.14
C TYR A 58 -12.58 -3.35 -3.98
N ALA A 59 -11.78 -2.40 -3.51
CA ALA A 59 -10.59 -1.91 -4.20
C ALA A 59 -9.56 -3.03 -4.45
N GLN A 60 -9.33 -3.90 -3.45
CA GLN A 60 -8.43 -5.04 -3.59
C GLN A 60 -8.93 -6.04 -4.64
N LYS A 61 -10.24 -6.34 -4.66
CA LYS A 61 -10.85 -7.23 -5.66
C LYS A 61 -10.70 -6.63 -7.06
N TYR A 62 -10.92 -5.33 -7.21
CA TYR A 62 -10.81 -4.66 -8.51
C TYR A 62 -9.35 -4.62 -9.01
N ALA A 63 -8.40 -4.26 -8.16
CA ALA A 63 -6.98 -4.26 -8.51
C ALA A 63 -6.50 -5.64 -8.99
N LYS A 64 -6.96 -6.73 -8.36
CA LYS A 64 -6.67 -8.10 -8.80
C LYS A 64 -7.18 -8.41 -10.22
N GLN A 65 -8.27 -7.79 -10.67
CA GLN A 65 -8.77 -7.96 -12.04
C GLN A 65 -7.90 -7.27 -13.09
N ARG A 66 -7.17 -6.21 -12.71
CA ARG A 66 -6.29 -5.44 -13.60
C ARG A 66 -4.84 -5.92 -13.62
N ILE A 67 -4.47 -6.90 -12.79
CA ILE A 67 -3.07 -7.36 -12.71
C ILE A 67 -2.55 -7.94 -14.04
N GLY A 68 -3.44 -8.49 -14.88
CA GLY A 68 -3.06 -9.11 -16.15
C GLY A 68 -2.84 -8.12 -17.30
N ASP A 69 -3.50 -6.95 -17.26
CA ASP A 69 -3.40 -5.93 -18.32
C ASP A 69 -2.71 -4.64 -17.87
N CYS A 70 -2.59 -4.44 -16.56
CA CYS A 70 -2.06 -3.23 -15.92
C CYS A 70 -2.72 -1.94 -16.40
N ARG A 71 -3.96 -1.99 -16.90
CA ARG A 71 -4.63 -0.81 -17.45
C ARG A 71 -5.30 0.01 -16.35
N LEU A 72 -5.11 1.33 -16.42
CA LEU A 72 -5.81 2.32 -15.59
C LEU A 72 -7.23 2.55 -16.14
N VAL A 73 -8.11 1.56 -15.99
CA VAL A 73 -9.52 1.64 -16.38
C VAL A 73 -10.37 1.72 -15.13
N HIS A 74 -11.27 2.71 -15.07
CA HIS A 74 -12.15 2.88 -13.92
C HIS A 74 -13.18 1.76 -13.78
N SER A 75 -13.48 1.35 -12.54
CA SER A 75 -14.44 0.27 -12.28
C SER A 75 -15.89 0.64 -12.58
N HIS A 76 -16.21 1.94 -12.60
CA HIS A 76 -17.58 2.46 -12.66
C HIS A 76 -18.49 1.90 -11.55
N GLY A 77 -17.88 1.53 -10.42
CA GLY A 77 -18.58 1.02 -9.25
C GLY A 77 -19.25 2.10 -8.41
N PRO A 78 -19.78 1.73 -7.24
CA PRO A 78 -20.53 2.63 -6.38
C PRO A 78 -19.67 3.60 -5.56
N TYR A 79 -18.34 3.50 -5.63
CA TYR A 79 -17.40 4.31 -4.85
C TYR A 79 -16.58 5.24 -5.75
N GLY A 80 -16.15 6.38 -5.22
CA GLY A 80 -15.09 7.17 -5.84
C GLY A 80 -13.78 6.37 -5.93
N GLU A 81 -12.99 6.61 -6.98
CA GLU A 81 -11.84 5.74 -7.30
C GLU A 81 -10.65 6.55 -7.83
N ASN A 82 -9.47 6.26 -7.26
CA ASN A 82 -8.19 6.65 -7.83
C ASN A 82 -7.41 5.38 -8.19
N LEU A 83 -6.71 5.40 -9.32
CA LEU A 83 -5.87 4.28 -9.79
C LEU A 83 -4.42 4.74 -9.88
N PHE A 84 -3.49 3.82 -9.62
CA PHE A 84 -2.06 4.09 -9.70
C PHE A 84 -1.37 2.88 -10.31
N LEU A 85 -0.47 3.14 -11.26
CA LEU A 85 0.38 2.13 -11.91
C LEU A 85 1.82 2.64 -11.93
N SER A 86 2.76 1.73 -11.71
CA SER A 86 4.19 2.01 -11.82
C SER A 86 4.89 0.80 -12.44
N SER A 87 5.93 1.04 -13.26
CA SER A 87 6.58 0.02 -14.10
C SER A 87 7.88 -0.57 -13.53
N GLY A 88 8.30 -0.25 -12.30
CA GLY A 88 9.61 -0.73 -11.85
C GLY A 88 10.11 -0.40 -10.44
N HIS A 89 9.25 0.04 -9.52
CA HIS A 89 9.66 0.33 -8.15
C HIS A 89 8.78 -0.40 -7.13
N GLN A 90 9.36 -0.77 -5.99
CA GLN A 90 8.57 -1.14 -4.81
C GLN A 90 7.90 0.14 -4.29
N ASN A 91 6.74 0.47 -4.85
CA ASN A 91 5.99 1.64 -4.44
C ASN A 91 5.22 1.35 -3.15
N THR A 92 5.28 2.30 -2.23
CA THR A 92 4.48 2.28 -1.02
C THR A 92 3.09 2.87 -1.28
N ALA A 93 2.16 2.64 -0.36
CA ALA A 93 0.86 3.28 -0.33
C ALA A 93 1.00 4.80 -0.34
N LYS A 94 1.95 5.31 0.43
CA LYS A 94 2.26 6.73 0.51
C LYS A 94 2.73 7.30 -0.82
N ASP A 95 3.48 6.54 -1.62
CA ASP A 95 3.93 6.99 -2.94
C ASP A 95 2.75 7.18 -3.90
N ALA A 96 1.82 6.23 -3.94
CA ALA A 96 0.60 6.35 -4.73
C ALA A 96 -0.24 7.57 -4.30
N VAL A 97 -0.43 7.77 -2.99
CA VAL A 97 -1.17 8.93 -2.47
C VAL A 97 -0.47 10.24 -2.79
N ASN A 98 0.85 10.31 -2.64
CA ASN A 98 1.61 11.51 -2.99
C ASN A 98 1.53 11.83 -4.49
N TRP A 99 1.46 10.80 -5.34
CA TRP A 99 1.30 10.98 -6.78
C TRP A 99 -0.05 11.64 -7.10
N TRP A 100 -1.15 11.16 -6.52
CA TRP A 100 -2.47 11.80 -6.65
C TRP A 100 -2.49 13.21 -6.05
N VAL A 101 -1.93 13.41 -4.86
CA VAL A 101 -1.87 14.74 -4.22
C VAL A 101 -1.04 15.73 -5.02
N ALA A 102 -0.04 15.28 -5.79
CA ALA A 102 0.75 16.15 -6.66
C ALA A 102 -0.06 16.80 -7.79
N GLU A 103 -1.24 16.26 -8.12
CA GLU A 103 -2.19 16.86 -9.06
C GLU A 103 -2.75 18.19 -8.55
N LYS A 104 -2.59 18.51 -7.25
CA LYS A 104 -3.00 19.81 -6.68
C LYS A 104 -2.43 21.02 -7.42
N ARG A 105 -1.30 20.87 -8.12
CA ARG A 105 -0.72 21.93 -8.97
C ARG A 105 -1.62 22.33 -10.13
N TYR A 106 -2.58 21.48 -10.49
CA TYR A 106 -3.56 21.70 -11.54
C TYR A 106 -4.95 22.03 -11.00
N TYR A 107 -5.12 22.12 -9.68
CA TYR A 107 -6.41 22.38 -9.06
C TYR A 107 -6.44 23.77 -8.40
N ASN A 108 -7.46 24.56 -8.73
CA ASN A 108 -7.70 25.86 -8.09
C ASN A 108 -8.80 25.72 -7.05
N HIS A 109 -8.40 25.78 -5.77
CA HIS A 109 -9.32 25.64 -4.64
C HIS A 109 -10.32 26.80 -4.51
N ALA A 110 -9.98 28.02 -4.93
CA ALA A 110 -10.86 29.17 -4.80
C ALA A 110 -12.03 29.12 -5.78
N THR A 111 -11.82 28.53 -6.96
CA THR A 111 -12.84 28.41 -8.01
C THR A 111 -13.42 27.01 -8.14
N ASN A 112 -12.87 26.03 -7.42
CA ASN A 112 -13.24 24.62 -7.51
C ASN A 112 -13.15 24.10 -8.96
N THR A 113 -12.04 24.41 -9.64
CA THR A 113 -11.80 24.03 -11.04
C THR A 113 -10.44 23.35 -11.24
N CYS A 114 -10.36 22.48 -12.24
CA CYS A 114 -9.11 21.89 -12.72
C CYS A 114 -8.61 22.65 -13.95
N ALA A 115 -7.29 22.66 -14.15
CA ALA A 115 -6.68 23.13 -15.38
C ALA A 115 -7.19 22.31 -16.58
N CYS A 116 -7.48 22.97 -17.70
CA CYS A 116 -7.98 22.31 -18.90
C CYS A 116 -7.00 21.22 -19.39
N GLY A 117 -7.51 20.01 -19.64
CA GLY A 117 -6.72 18.88 -20.15
C GLY A 117 -5.76 18.27 -19.12
N LYS A 118 -6.03 18.45 -17.83
CA LYS A 118 -5.31 17.81 -16.72
C LYS A 118 -6.22 16.89 -15.93
#